data_AF-A0A816PKR2-F1
#
_entry.id   AF-A0A816PKR2-F1
#
_cell.length_a   1.000
_cell.length_b   1.000
_cell.length_c   1.000
_cell.angle_alpha   90.00
_cell.angle_beta   90.00
_cell.angle_gamma   90.00
#
_symmetry.space_group_name_H-M   'P 1'
#
loop_
_entity.id
_entity.type
_entity.pdbx_description
1 polymer ?
#
loop_
_entity_poly.entity_id
_entity_poly.type
_entity_poly.pdbx_seq_one_letter_code
_entity_poly.pdbx_strand_id
1 'polypeptide(L)'
;MQSQLESERLAVRSNIISIDRPDSSQLVDLHIYIIPKSVWKNLQNLAENETMERAISAGFVHVQQNLNLNDLRQHILKICGQDDAFPKQFIYLRSVGRCLTKVKPQQETELRVKNYRPPMTFAPEIYVLEGHHDDEHVKSANSKSYLFRESPIQQALITPPQLTSSRQQSWVKPKSIPPISSATKLHRSFVRSGERKNSTNFQGHPITSYSNLSAASSTLSARELSKLREEQERLRLRQIELARQRREIEQEQERRQRELLEKQEKLTREQQRQENEAATKIQSAYRKYQNRRKLKEKQKHQQAANDIERLQKEARELARRNAEKEHAEEINAHDVVKLANHLEELKKKRTALETTRETIIRQMQQLHDQIGVHRKEERELWKQRYQLEKKKTAALEERGRTSLNNQSDLNTQLEQAKIRLNNSTKLRQQAEYECQALKQELDNMRSNMNNLQNLQSSKQPIPSQDKQHIIPITLDITLQY
;
A
#
# COMPACT_ATOMS: atom_id res chain seq x y z
N MET A 1 -42.46 72.85 35.05
CA MET A 1 -42.47 72.18 33.72
C MET A 1 -41.10 71.67 33.29
N GLN A 2 -40.01 72.46 33.37
CA GLN A 2 -38.67 71.96 33.00
C GLN A 2 -38.13 70.86 33.92
N SER A 3 -38.37 70.90 35.24
CA SER A 3 -37.87 69.84 36.14
C SER A 3 -38.58 68.49 35.98
N GLN A 4 -39.86 68.48 35.56
CA GLN A 4 -40.60 67.25 35.25
C GLN A 4 -40.08 66.61 33.96
N LEU A 5 -39.77 67.42 32.93
CA LEU A 5 -39.19 66.93 31.68
C LEU A 5 -37.79 66.35 31.87
N GLU A 6 -37.00 66.92 32.79
CA GLU A 6 -35.64 66.46 33.11
C GLU A 6 -35.65 65.18 33.96
N SER A 7 -36.65 65.05 34.84
CA SER A 7 -36.92 63.82 35.60
C SER A 7 -37.40 62.68 34.70
N GLU A 8 -38.26 62.95 33.71
CA GLU A 8 -38.66 61.96 32.71
C GLU A 8 -37.52 61.58 31.77
N ARG A 9 -36.65 62.52 31.38
CA ARG A 9 -35.46 62.22 30.58
C ARG A 9 -34.42 61.38 31.34
N LEU A 10 -34.29 61.57 32.66
CA LEU A 10 -33.46 60.73 33.51
C LEU A 10 -34.09 59.35 33.74
N ALA A 11 -35.41 59.27 33.91
CA ALA A 11 -36.14 58.00 34.03
C ALA A 11 -36.12 57.18 32.72
N VAL A 12 -36.18 57.84 31.56
CA VAL A 12 -36.03 57.20 30.24
C VAL A 12 -34.57 56.77 30.00
N ARG A 13 -33.58 57.55 30.47
CA ARG A 13 -32.16 57.13 30.43
C ARG A 13 -31.85 55.97 31.38
N SER A 14 -32.49 55.88 32.54
CA SER A 14 -32.34 54.74 33.46
C SER A 14 -33.14 53.50 33.04
N ASN A 15 -34.23 53.67 32.27
CA ASN A 15 -35.03 52.56 31.73
C ASN A 15 -34.51 51.99 30.40
N ILE A 16 -33.53 52.62 29.74
CA ILE A 16 -32.92 52.10 28.51
C ILE A 16 -31.71 51.17 28.80
N ILE A 17 -31.26 51.04 30.06
CA ILE A 17 -30.03 50.28 30.39
C ILE A 17 -30.28 48.97 31.17
N SER A 18 -31.52 48.62 31.52
CA SER A 18 -31.79 47.48 32.42
C SER A 18 -32.85 46.50 31.92
N ILE A 19 -32.82 46.15 30.64
CA ILE A 19 -33.57 44.99 30.12
C ILE A 19 -32.55 44.12 29.35
N ASP A 20 -32.42 42.87 29.78
CA ASP A 20 -31.66 41.76 29.17
C ASP A 20 -30.12 41.68 29.31
N ARG A 21 -29.49 42.35 30.30
CA ARG A 21 -28.19 41.84 30.77
C ARG A 21 -28.42 40.93 31.97
N PRO A 22 -28.18 39.61 31.85
CA PRO A 22 -28.19 38.72 33.01
C PRO A 22 -27.28 39.29 34.09
N ASP A 23 -27.61 39.04 35.35
CA ASP A 23 -26.73 39.40 36.46
C ASP A 23 -25.31 38.92 36.16
N SER A 24 -24.33 39.82 36.28
CA SER A 24 -22.95 39.53 35.89
C SER A 24 -22.36 38.37 36.71
N SER A 25 -22.95 38.08 37.88
CA SER A 25 -22.64 36.90 38.70
C SER A 25 -22.97 35.55 38.03
N GLN A 26 -23.91 35.54 37.09
CA GLN A 26 -24.41 34.34 36.40
C GLN A 26 -23.70 34.04 35.09
N LEU A 27 -22.88 34.97 34.61
CA LEU A 27 -22.13 34.86 33.36
C LEU A 27 -20.74 34.29 33.63
N VAL A 28 -20.24 33.52 32.66
CA VAL A 28 -18.91 32.90 32.69
C VAL A 28 -18.23 33.10 31.36
N ASP A 29 -16.95 33.41 31.42
CA ASP A 29 -16.04 33.40 30.27
C ASP A 29 -15.58 31.97 30.03
N LEU A 30 -15.95 31.43 28.87
CA LEU A 30 -15.53 30.11 28.41
C LEU A 30 -14.54 30.26 27.26
N HIS A 31 -13.37 29.67 27.38
CA HIS A 31 -12.36 29.66 26.31
C HIS A 31 -12.65 28.52 25.33
N ILE A 32 -12.75 28.84 24.06
CA ILE A 32 -12.98 27.87 22.98
C ILE A 32 -11.66 27.52 22.30
N TYR A 33 -11.41 26.22 22.17
CA TYR A 33 -10.24 25.67 21.51
C TYR A 33 -10.65 24.76 20.35
N ILE A 34 -10.06 24.96 19.18
CA ILE A 34 -10.21 24.10 18.01
C ILE A 34 -9.10 23.05 18.04
N ILE A 35 -9.49 21.78 18.01
CA ILE A 35 -8.57 20.65 17.93
C ILE A 35 -8.25 20.36 16.46
N PRO A 36 -6.98 20.43 16.03
CA PRO A 36 -6.60 20.07 14.67
C PRO A 36 -6.93 18.61 14.35
N LYS A 37 -7.43 18.34 13.13
CA LYS A 37 -7.71 16.96 12.68
C LYS A 37 -6.48 16.04 12.74
N SER A 38 -5.27 16.59 12.68
CA SER A 38 -4.00 15.86 12.73
C SER A 38 -3.70 15.22 14.10
N VAL A 39 -4.24 15.77 15.20
CA VAL A 39 -4.06 15.20 16.55
C VAL A 39 -5.18 14.24 16.94
N TRP A 40 -6.29 14.27 16.20
CA TRP A 40 -7.44 13.41 16.46
C TRP A 40 -7.22 11.99 15.93
N LYS A 41 -7.30 10.97 16.82
CA LYS A 41 -7.18 9.57 16.43
C LYS A 41 -8.53 9.03 15.97
N ASN A 42 -8.83 9.17 14.68
CA ASN A 42 -10.11 8.76 14.07
C ASN A 42 -10.56 7.34 14.44
N LEU A 43 -9.65 6.36 14.40
CA LEU A 43 -9.96 4.96 14.71
C LEU A 43 -10.43 4.73 16.16
N GLN A 44 -9.98 5.58 17.08
CA GLN A 44 -10.27 5.45 18.52
C GLN A 44 -11.28 6.50 19.01
N ASN A 45 -11.71 7.42 18.14
CA ASN A 45 -12.57 8.55 18.48
C ASN A 45 -12.10 9.33 19.74
N LEU A 46 -10.79 9.53 19.85
CA LEU A 46 -10.18 10.25 20.96
C LEU A 46 -8.97 11.09 20.53
N ALA A 47 -8.65 12.09 21.35
CA ALA A 47 -7.34 12.74 21.38
C ALA A 47 -6.77 12.64 22.79
N GLU A 48 -5.46 12.54 22.94
CA GLU A 48 -4.81 12.55 24.25
C GLU A 48 -4.76 13.98 24.80
N ASN A 49 -4.95 14.16 26.11
CA ASN A 49 -4.93 15.49 26.72
C ASN A 49 -3.58 16.20 26.53
N GLU A 50 -2.47 15.45 26.43
CA GLU A 50 -1.14 16.01 26.13
C GLU A 50 -1.09 16.72 24.76
N THR A 51 -1.97 16.33 23.83
CA THR A 51 -2.07 16.99 22.52
C THR A 51 -2.87 18.30 22.55
N MET A 52 -3.43 18.70 23.70
CA MET A 52 -4.15 19.98 23.87
C MET A 52 -3.24 21.20 23.70
N GLU A 53 -1.92 21.04 23.87
CA GLU A 53 -0.95 22.12 23.59
C GLU A 53 -0.97 22.57 22.12
N ARG A 54 -1.45 21.71 21.21
CA ARG A 54 -1.60 22.00 19.78
C ARG A 54 -2.98 22.57 19.43
N ALA A 55 -3.85 22.73 20.41
CA ALA A 55 -5.17 23.30 20.20
C ALA A 55 -5.07 24.79 19.83
N ILE A 56 -5.90 25.21 18.88
CA ILE A 56 -5.93 26.58 18.38
C ILE A 56 -6.99 27.35 19.16
N SER A 57 -6.60 28.41 19.85
CA SER A 57 -7.53 29.28 20.56
C SER A 57 -8.44 30.00 19.56
N ALA A 58 -9.75 29.77 19.64
CA ALA A 58 -10.77 30.52 18.90
C ALA A 58 -11.26 31.77 19.65
N GLY A 59 -10.88 31.92 20.92
CA GLY A 59 -11.22 33.09 21.76
C GLY A 59 -12.18 32.74 22.89
N PHE A 60 -12.85 33.77 23.43
CA PHE A 60 -13.72 33.66 24.60
C PHE A 60 -15.17 33.95 24.24
N VAL A 61 -16.08 33.25 24.91
CA VAL A 61 -17.51 33.51 24.86
C VAL A 61 -18.04 33.74 26.26
N HIS A 62 -18.83 34.80 26.42
CA HIS A 62 -19.43 35.20 27.69
C HIS A 62 -20.90 34.75 27.75
N VAL A 63 -21.20 33.72 28.53
CA VAL A 63 -22.51 33.02 28.53
C VAL A 63 -22.99 32.66 29.92
N GLN A 64 -24.29 32.39 30.07
CA GLN A 64 -24.86 31.93 31.33
C GLN A 64 -24.41 30.51 31.70
N GLN A 65 -24.15 30.28 32.99
CA GLN A 65 -23.68 28.99 33.51
C GLN A 65 -24.62 27.80 33.25
N ASN A 66 -25.93 28.06 33.21
CA ASN A 66 -26.95 27.01 33.05
C ASN A 66 -27.34 26.75 31.59
N LEU A 67 -26.74 27.47 30.64
CA LEU A 67 -26.93 27.26 29.20
C LEU A 67 -26.46 25.85 28.81
N ASN A 68 -27.24 25.13 28.01
CA ASN A 68 -26.84 23.83 27.48
C ASN A 68 -25.88 24.00 26.28
N LEU A 69 -25.20 22.93 25.86
CA LEU A 69 -24.24 23.01 24.75
C LEU A 69 -24.89 23.23 23.38
N ASN A 70 -26.13 22.76 23.20
CA ASN A 70 -26.89 22.98 21.97
C ASN A 70 -27.20 24.48 21.76
N ASP A 71 -27.57 25.20 22.82
CA ASP A 71 -27.80 26.64 22.78
C ASP A 71 -26.48 27.42 22.76
N LEU A 72 -25.44 26.92 23.43
CA LEU A 72 -24.08 27.45 23.33
C LEU A 72 -23.59 27.40 21.89
N ARG A 73 -23.90 26.34 21.13
CA ARG A 73 -23.49 26.19 19.73
C ARG A 73 -23.99 27.34 18.88
N GLN A 74 -25.22 27.78 19.09
CA GLN A 74 -25.79 28.94 18.39
C GLN A 74 -25.07 30.23 18.78
N HIS A 75 -24.71 30.40 20.05
CA HIS A 75 -23.92 31.56 20.50
C HIS A 75 -22.52 31.58 19.89
N ILE A 76 -21.84 30.44 19.85
CA ILE A 76 -20.51 30.30 19.24
C ILE A 76 -20.58 30.62 17.75
N LEU A 77 -21.55 30.07 17.02
CA LEU A 77 -21.70 30.34 15.59
C LEU A 77 -22.07 31.80 15.31
N LYS A 78 -22.84 32.45 16.20
CA LYS A 78 -23.17 33.87 16.07
C LYS A 78 -21.95 34.78 16.23
N ILE A 79 -21.05 34.45 17.17
CA ILE A 79 -19.87 35.27 17.50
C ILE A 79 -18.68 34.88 16.63
N CYS A 80 -18.31 33.61 16.63
CA CYS A 80 -17.12 33.07 15.97
C CYS A 80 -17.39 32.62 14.54
N GLY A 81 -18.63 32.25 14.18
CA GLY A 81 -18.96 31.75 12.84
C GLY A 81 -19.00 32.81 11.73
N GLN A 82 -18.77 34.08 12.08
CA GLN A 82 -18.53 35.16 11.09
C GLN A 82 -17.09 35.15 10.57
N ASP A 83 -16.17 34.52 11.30
CA ASP A 83 -14.78 34.35 10.91
C ASP A 83 -14.64 33.08 10.05
N ASP A 84 -14.03 33.21 8.87
CA ASP A 84 -13.75 32.09 7.96
C ASP A 84 -12.79 31.06 8.58
N ALA A 85 -12.03 31.45 9.62
CA ALA A 85 -11.14 30.54 10.35
C ALA A 85 -11.89 29.57 11.29
N PHE A 86 -13.13 29.87 11.70
CA PHE A 86 -13.88 29.02 12.63
C PHE A 86 -14.75 27.99 11.88
N PRO A 87 -14.76 26.71 12.31
CA PRO A 87 -15.54 25.69 11.61
C PRO A 87 -17.04 25.94 11.73
N LYS A 88 -17.74 25.99 10.58
CA LYS A 88 -19.22 26.11 10.52
C LYS A 88 -19.92 24.88 11.10
N GLN A 89 -19.29 23.71 10.98
CA GLN A 89 -19.75 22.44 11.53
C GLN A 89 -18.68 21.86 12.43
N PHE A 90 -19.04 21.56 13.67
CA PHE A 90 -18.10 21.06 14.66
C PHE A 90 -18.76 20.13 15.67
N ILE A 91 -17.97 19.30 16.33
CA ILE A 91 -18.35 18.40 17.41
C ILE A 91 -17.70 18.90 18.69
N TYR A 92 -18.46 19.03 19.78
CA TYR A 92 -17.89 19.32 21.08
C TYR A 92 -17.09 18.13 21.59
N LEU A 93 -15.98 18.41 22.25
CA LEU A 93 -15.17 17.42 22.93
C LEU A 93 -15.19 17.70 24.44
N ARG A 94 -15.17 16.62 25.22
CA ARG A 94 -15.05 16.68 26.68
C ARG A 94 -13.87 15.84 27.15
N SER A 95 -13.21 16.30 28.21
CA SER A 95 -12.14 15.55 28.87
C SER A 95 -12.73 14.41 29.71
N VAL A 96 -12.25 13.19 29.48
CA VAL A 96 -12.59 11.98 30.24
C VAL A 96 -11.29 11.26 30.57
N GLY A 97 -10.85 11.36 31.83
CA GLY A 97 -9.56 10.82 32.26
C GLY A 97 -8.40 11.54 31.57
N ARG A 98 -7.63 10.83 30.75
CA ARG A 98 -6.46 11.36 30.02
C ARG A 98 -6.73 11.70 28.56
N CYS A 99 -7.98 11.62 28.12
CA CYS A 99 -8.34 11.80 26.72
C CYS A 99 -9.54 12.76 26.55
N LEU A 100 -9.57 13.45 25.42
CA LEU A 100 -10.74 14.13 24.88
C LEU A 100 -11.60 13.13 24.10
N THR A 101 -12.91 13.20 24.31
CA THR A 101 -13.90 12.32 23.68
C THR A 101 -15.03 13.15 23.09
N LYS A 102 -15.67 12.63 22.02
CA LYS A 102 -16.81 13.29 21.37
C LYS A 102 -18.01 13.37 22.33
N VAL A 103 -18.61 14.55 22.42
CA VAL A 103 -19.92 14.76 23.04
C VAL A 103 -20.98 14.42 22.02
N LYS A 104 -21.84 13.44 22.30
CA LYS A 104 -22.91 13.02 21.36
C LYS A 104 -24.02 14.08 21.26
N PRO A 105 -24.81 14.11 20.18
CA PRO A 105 -25.90 15.09 20.01
C PRO A 105 -26.87 15.13 21.20
N GLN A 106 -27.30 13.96 21.70
CA GLN A 106 -28.18 13.87 22.87
C GLN A 106 -27.53 14.43 24.14
N GLN A 107 -26.20 14.32 24.25
CA GLN A 107 -25.47 14.87 25.39
C GLN A 107 -25.35 16.40 25.30
N GLU A 108 -25.41 17.00 24.11
CA GLU A 108 -25.38 18.46 23.94
C GLU A 108 -26.59 19.15 24.57
N THR A 109 -27.75 18.47 24.64
CA THR A 109 -28.96 18.99 25.30
C THR A 109 -28.93 18.84 26.83
N GLU A 110 -28.14 17.88 27.34
CA GLU A 110 -28.06 17.59 28.78
C GLU A 110 -26.92 18.34 29.48
N LEU A 111 -25.76 18.42 28.82
CA LEU A 111 -24.57 19.07 29.36
C LEU A 111 -24.72 20.60 29.33
N ARG A 112 -24.24 21.25 30.39
CA ARG A 112 -24.33 22.69 30.58
C ARG A 112 -22.96 23.33 30.67
N VAL A 113 -22.87 24.63 30.43
CA VAL A 113 -21.62 25.42 30.53
C VAL A 113 -20.95 25.23 31.90
N LYS A 114 -21.72 25.14 32.98
CA LYS A 114 -21.17 24.89 34.33
C LYS A 114 -20.38 23.58 34.46
N ASN A 115 -20.59 22.60 33.58
CA ASN A 115 -19.83 21.35 33.56
C ASN A 115 -18.40 21.54 33.01
N TYR A 116 -18.11 22.67 32.37
CA TYR A 116 -16.83 23.00 31.74
C TYR A 116 -16.05 24.03 32.54
N ARG A 117 -16.34 24.24 33.83
CA ARG A 117 -15.59 25.11 34.74
C ARG A 117 -15.23 24.41 36.06
N PRO A 118 -14.26 24.94 36.82
CA PRO A 118 -14.00 24.47 38.18
C PRO A 118 -15.25 24.50 39.07
N PRO A 119 -15.48 23.47 39.90
CA PRO A 119 -14.59 22.32 40.19
C PRO A 119 -14.74 21.11 39.25
N MET A 120 -15.64 21.16 38.25
CA MET A 120 -15.93 20.02 37.37
C MET A 120 -14.80 19.77 36.35
N THR A 121 -14.12 20.84 35.94
CA THR A 121 -12.92 20.81 35.10
C THR A 121 -11.82 21.66 35.73
N PHE A 122 -10.58 21.48 35.27
CA PHE A 122 -9.45 22.26 35.77
C PHE A 122 -9.50 23.75 35.37
N ALA A 123 -10.07 24.05 34.21
CA ALA A 123 -10.15 25.39 33.65
C ALA A 123 -11.49 25.59 32.91
N PRO A 124 -11.96 26.84 32.75
CA PRO A 124 -13.18 27.17 32.01
C PRO A 124 -12.96 27.07 30.49
N GLU A 125 -12.76 25.85 29.99
CA GLU A 125 -12.37 25.58 28.60
C GLU A 125 -13.31 24.57 27.93
N ILE A 126 -13.57 24.77 26.64
CA ILE A 126 -14.29 23.83 25.79
C ILE A 126 -13.53 23.59 24.48
N TYR A 127 -13.53 22.35 24.04
CA TYR A 127 -12.80 21.92 22.84
C TYR A 127 -13.80 21.57 21.74
N VAL A 128 -13.48 21.93 20.51
CA VAL A 128 -14.27 21.64 19.32
C VAL A 128 -13.42 20.97 18.24
N LEU A 129 -14.00 20.02 17.53
CA LEU A 129 -13.41 19.35 16.38
C LEU A 129 -14.25 19.65 15.15
N GLU A 130 -13.64 20.12 14.08
CA GLU A 130 -14.32 20.35 12.80
C GLU A 130 -14.83 19.01 12.21
N GLY A 131 -16.13 18.95 11.88
CA GLY A 131 -16.78 17.77 11.30
C GLY A 131 -18.26 17.63 11.68
N HIS A 132 -18.92 16.60 11.13
CA HIS A 132 -20.31 16.26 11.44
C HIS A 132 -20.42 14.99 12.28
N HIS A 133 -21.49 14.86 13.06
CA HIS A 133 -21.79 13.62 13.79
C HIS A 133 -22.04 12.44 12.84
N ASP A 134 -22.47 12.71 11.60
CA ASP A 134 -22.80 11.71 10.58
C ASP A 134 -21.61 11.24 9.73
N ASP A 135 -20.38 11.75 9.97
CA ASP A 135 -19.16 11.31 9.28
C ASP A 135 -18.76 9.83 9.60
N GLU A 136 -19.61 9.07 10.29
CA GLU A 136 -19.44 7.65 10.64
C GLU A 136 -19.78 6.64 9.51
N HIS A 137 -19.87 7.07 8.25
CA HIS A 137 -20.16 6.17 7.12
C HIS A 137 -19.10 6.10 6.01
N VAL A 138 -17.83 6.14 6.39
CA VAL A 138 -16.79 5.42 5.64
C VAL A 138 -16.20 4.35 6.56
N LYS A 139 -16.95 3.25 6.73
CA LYS A 139 -16.34 1.97 7.06
C LYS A 139 -15.38 1.65 5.92
N SER A 140 -14.10 1.97 6.11
CA SER A 140 -13.01 1.48 5.28
C SER A 140 -12.98 -0.04 5.41
N ALA A 141 -13.77 -0.70 4.56
CA ALA A 141 -13.55 -2.06 4.14
C ALA A 141 -12.32 -2.11 3.23
N ASN A 142 -11.15 -1.71 3.73
CA ASN A 142 -9.83 -2.13 3.24
C ASN A 142 -8.70 -1.46 4.04
N SER A 143 -8.48 -1.91 5.27
CA SER A 143 -7.23 -1.63 6.00
C SER A 143 -6.94 -2.74 7.01
N LYS A 144 -6.84 -3.99 6.51
CA LYS A 144 -6.16 -5.11 7.17
C LYS A 144 -4.94 -5.56 6.36
N SER A 145 -4.16 -4.60 5.88
CA SER A 145 -2.84 -4.88 5.31
C SER A 145 -1.93 -3.74 5.70
N TYR A 146 -0.71 -4.09 6.12
CA TYR A 146 0.35 -3.19 6.60
C TYR A 146 0.16 -2.73 8.05
N LEU A 147 0.58 -3.58 8.99
CA LEU A 147 1.56 -3.25 10.04
C LEU A 147 1.72 -4.46 10.99
N PHE A 148 2.32 -5.55 10.49
CA PHE A 148 3.19 -6.45 11.26
C PHE A 148 3.83 -7.45 10.29
N ARG A 149 5.07 -7.21 9.89
CA ARG A 149 5.92 -8.24 9.28
C ARG A 149 7.27 -8.17 9.98
N GLU A 150 7.32 -8.72 11.18
CA GLU A 150 8.57 -9.18 11.77
C GLU A 150 9.09 -10.38 10.96
N SER A 151 10.41 -10.42 10.81
CA SER A 151 11.17 -11.40 10.04
C SER A 151 11.10 -12.79 10.70
N PRO A 152 10.84 -13.89 9.95
CA PRO A 152 10.90 -15.23 10.50
C PRO A 152 12.29 -15.83 10.27
N ILE A 153 13.25 -15.48 11.12
CA ILE A 153 14.41 -16.33 11.38
C ILE A 153 14.53 -16.41 12.90
N GLN A 154 14.56 -17.64 13.42
CA GLN A 154 14.57 -18.04 14.85
C GLN A 154 13.19 -18.39 15.42
N GLN A 155 12.69 -19.58 15.05
CA GLN A 155 12.01 -20.51 15.97
C GLN A 155 11.70 -21.82 15.24
N ALA A 156 12.70 -22.68 15.11
CA ALA A 156 12.52 -24.09 14.78
C ALA A 156 13.75 -24.90 15.21
N LEU A 157 14.03 -24.92 16.51
CA LEU A 157 14.63 -26.08 17.15
C LEU A 157 13.76 -26.42 18.35
N ILE A 158 13.65 -27.72 18.62
CA ILE A 158 12.87 -28.37 19.69
C ILE A 158 11.48 -28.86 19.21
N THR A 159 11.42 -30.02 18.55
CA THR A 159 10.74 -31.25 19.05
C THR A 159 10.84 -32.44 18.05
N PRO A 160 10.70 -33.70 18.52
CA PRO A 160 11.35 -34.91 17.98
C PRO A 160 10.52 -35.69 16.93
N PRO A 161 11.14 -36.66 16.21
CA PRO A 161 10.53 -37.28 15.04
C PRO A 161 9.60 -38.43 15.41
N GLN A 162 8.45 -38.52 14.71
CA GLN A 162 7.60 -39.71 14.69
C GLN A 162 7.63 -40.33 13.29
N LEU A 163 7.94 -41.63 13.30
CA LEU A 163 8.01 -42.55 12.17
C LEU A 163 6.62 -42.81 11.59
N THR A 164 6.48 -42.76 10.26
CA THR A 164 5.68 -43.68 9.41
C THR A 164 6.12 -43.42 7.95
N SER A 165 6.78 -44.34 7.25
CA SER A 165 6.29 -45.57 6.61
C SER A 165 5.51 -45.36 5.30
N SER A 166 6.18 -45.75 4.20
CA SER A 166 5.62 -46.32 2.96
C SER A 166 5.10 -45.36 1.88
N ARG A 167 5.80 -45.29 0.73
CA ARG A 167 5.39 -45.98 -0.52
C ARG A 167 6.43 -45.86 -1.65
N GLN A 168 7.11 -46.98 -1.85
CA GLN A 168 7.80 -47.51 -3.04
C GLN A 168 7.88 -46.67 -4.32
N GLN A 169 9.11 -46.34 -4.73
CA GLN A 169 9.49 -46.15 -6.14
C GLN A 169 10.11 -47.45 -6.66
N SER A 170 9.52 -47.99 -7.71
CA SER A 170 9.93 -49.21 -8.40
C SER A 170 11.10 -48.96 -9.35
N TRP A 171 12.04 -49.89 -9.28
CA TRP A 171 13.23 -50.06 -10.10
C TRP A 171 12.90 -50.19 -11.60
N VAL A 172 13.58 -49.39 -12.43
CA VAL A 172 13.62 -49.57 -13.88
C VAL A 172 14.71 -50.59 -14.21
N LYS A 173 14.31 -51.76 -14.72
CA LYS A 173 15.20 -52.73 -15.37
C LYS A 173 15.40 -52.35 -16.85
N PRO A 174 16.62 -52.41 -17.41
CA PRO A 174 16.82 -52.43 -18.86
C PRO A 174 16.52 -53.83 -19.43
N LYS A 175 15.72 -53.88 -20.51
CA LYS A 175 15.40 -55.12 -21.24
C LYS A 175 16.57 -55.55 -22.12
N SER A 176 17.17 -56.66 -21.71
CA SER A 176 17.64 -57.82 -22.49
C SER A 176 17.55 -57.74 -24.02
N ILE A 177 18.72 -57.83 -24.65
CA ILE A 177 18.95 -58.48 -25.95
C ILE A 177 19.01 -60.00 -25.69
N PRO A 178 18.32 -60.86 -26.44
CA PRO A 178 18.66 -62.27 -26.49
C PRO A 178 19.49 -62.64 -27.74
N PRO A 179 20.27 -63.73 -27.64
CA PRO A 179 21.39 -64.04 -28.52
C PRO A 179 21.00 -65.07 -29.60
N ILE A 180 21.78 -65.12 -30.67
CA ILE A 180 21.89 -66.33 -31.50
C ILE A 180 23.37 -66.73 -31.53
N SER A 181 23.68 -67.66 -30.62
CA SER A 181 24.69 -68.72 -30.75
C SER A 181 24.47 -69.46 -32.09
N SER A 182 25.38 -70.13 -32.76
CA SER A 182 26.75 -70.60 -32.52
C SER A 182 26.99 -71.64 -33.62
N ALA A 183 28.25 -71.81 -34.04
CA ALA A 183 28.78 -73.03 -34.66
C ALA A 183 28.19 -73.38 -36.06
N THR A 184 28.87 -73.95 -37.04
CA THR A 184 29.93 -74.97 -37.11
C THR A 184 30.70 -74.74 -38.42
N LYS A 185 32.03 -74.69 -38.45
CA LYS A 185 33.00 -75.81 -38.50
C LYS A 185 33.01 -76.60 -39.83
N LEU A 186 34.04 -76.28 -40.62
CA LEU A 186 34.98 -77.16 -41.36
C LEU A 186 34.55 -78.01 -42.58
N HIS A 187 35.62 -78.24 -43.37
CA HIS A 187 35.86 -79.24 -44.43
C HIS A 187 35.22 -78.97 -45.80
N ARG A 188 35.83 -79.33 -46.93
CA ARG A 188 37.18 -79.73 -47.36
C ARG A 188 37.00 -80.00 -48.86
N SER A 189 38.09 -79.91 -49.62
CA SER A 189 38.36 -80.75 -50.79
C SER A 189 37.49 -80.63 -52.06
N PHE A 190 38.18 -80.17 -53.12
CA PHE A 190 38.63 -81.02 -54.25
C PHE A 190 37.75 -81.08 -55.51
N VAL A 191 38.46 -81.24 -56.65
CA VAL A 191 38.04 -81.69 -58.01
C VAL A 191 37.45 -80.57 -58.90
N ARG A 192 37.81 -80.34 -60.18
CA ARG A 192 38.42 -81.13 -61.27
C ARG A 192 39.03 -80.16 -62.32
N SER A 193 40.26 -80.38 -62.77
CA SER A 193 40.67 -80.94 -64.08
C SER A 193 40.76 -79.98 -65.27
N GLY A 194 41.99 -79.82 -65.74
CA GLY A 194 42.33 -79.51 -67.12
C GLY A 194 43.66 -80.20 -67.45
N GLU A 195 43.63 -81.52 -67.61
CA GLU A 195 44.75 -82.28 -68.19
C GLU A 195 44.85 -81.98 -69.69
N ARG A 196 46.02 -81.54 -70.14
CA ARG A 196 46.53 -81.83 -71.48
C ARG A 196 47.89 -82.49 -71.29
N LYS A 197 47.95 -83.80 -71.56
CA LYS A 197 49.20 -84.53 -71.72
C LYS A 197 49.17 -85.35 -73.01
N ASN A 198 50.32 -85.25 -73.68
CA ASN A 198 51.01 -86.27 -74.47
C ASN A 198 50.48 -86.61 -75.86
N SER A 199 51.17 -86.04 -76.86
CA SER A 199 51.52 -86.75 -78.09
C SER A 199 52.62 -87.77 -77.79
N THR A 200 52.33 -89.05 -77.98
CA THR A 200 53.24 -90.18 -77.86
C THR A 200 54.08 -90.36 -79.12
N ASN A 201 55.37 -90.63 -78.91
CA ASN A 201 56.32 -91.06 -79.92
C ASN A 201 56.55 -92.58 -79.76
N PHE A 202 57.00 -93.20 -80.85
CA PHE A 202 57.72 -94.49 -80.96
C PHE A 202 56.97 -95.83 -81.21
N GLN A 203 57.24 -96.34 -82.42
CA GLN A 203 57.77 -97.65 -82.79
C GLN A 203 57.02 -98.96 -82.49
N GLY A 204 57.01 -99.82 -83.53
CA GLY A 204 57.07 -101.28 -83.36
C GLY A 204 56.44 -102.08 -84.49
N HIS A 205 57.27 -102.70 -85.33
CA HIS A 205 56.98 -103.90 -86.15
C HIS A 205 56.56 -105.10 -85.23
N PRO A 206 56.49 -106.40 -85.64
CA PRO A 206 56.79 -107.05 -86.93
C PRO A 206 55.87 -108.26 -87.27
N ILE A 207 56.33 -109.06 -88.25
CA ILE A 207 56.31 -110.53 -88.32
C ILE A 207 55.32 -111.18 -89.31
N THR A 208 55.88 -111.50 -90.49
CA THR A 208 55.97 -112.83 -91.16
C THR A 208 54.68 -113.65 -91.36
N SER A 209 54.46 -114.44 -92.42
CA SER A 209 55.39 -115.43 -92.98
C SER A 209 54.72 -116.31 -94.06
N TYR A 210 55.53 -116.88 -94.96
CA TYR A 210 55.43 -118.20 -95.62
C TYR A 210 54.17 -118.52 -96.48
N SER A 211 54.22 -119.22 -97.63
CA SER A 211 55.27 -119.88 -98.41
C SER A 211 54.62 -120.59 -99.60
N ASN A 212 55.19 -120.38 -100.80
CA ASN A 212 55.67 -121.40 -101.75
C ASN A 212 54.77 -122.52 -102.32
N LEU A 213 55.21 -122.94 -103.53
CA LEU A 213 55.00 -124.22 -104.23
C LEU A 213 53.65 -124.29 -104.97
N SER A 214 53.52 -124.86 -106.18
CA SER A 214 54.38 -125.65 -107.06
C SER A 214 53.55 -125.97 -108.32
N ALA A 215 54.18 -126.65 -109.28
CA ALA A 215 53.64 -127.45 -110.39
C ALA A 215 53.43 -126.69 -111.71
N ALA A 216 54.37 -126.78 -112.65
CA ALA A 216 54.72 -127.95 -113.47
C ALA A 216 53.71 -128.19 -114.60
N SER A 217 54.19 -127.91 -115.82
CA SER A 217 53.73 -128.48 -117.07
C SER A 217 53.44 -129.97 -116.93
N SER A 218 52.27 -130.42 -117.40
CA SER A 218 52.17 -131.31 -118.57
C SER A 218 50.74 -131.80 -118.77
N THR A 219 50.22 -131.51 -119.98
CA THR A 219 49.25 -132.29 -120.78
C THR A 219 48.16 -133.07 -120.06
N LEU A 220 46.94 -132.52 -120.03
CA LEU A 220 45.72 -133.22 -119.64
C LEU A 220 44.72 -133.24 -120.81
N SER A 221 44.05 -134.38 -120.93
CA SER A 221 43.17 -134.77 -122.02
C SER A 221 41.79 -134.09 -121.89
N ALA A 222 41.11 -133.90 -123.02
CA ALA A 222 39.94 -133.02 -123.22
C ALA A 222 38.73 -133.24 -122.28
N ARG A 223 38.74 -134.25 -121.40
CA ARG A 223 37.68 -134.53 -120.43
C ARG A 223 37.89 -133.86 -119.06
N GLU A 224 39.12 -133.44 -118.74
CA GLU A 224 39.47 -132.84 -117.43
C GLU A 224 39.28 -131.31 -117.39
N LEU A 225 39.36 -130.64 -118.54
CA LEU A 225 39.13 -129.19 -118.68
C LEU A 225 37.71 -128.73 -118.31
N SER A 226 36.71 -129.61 -118.37
CA SER A 226 35.32 -129.25 -118.03
C SER A 226 35.08 -129.15 -116.52
N LYS A 227 35.76 -129.98 -115.71
CA LYS A 227 35.58 -129.98 -114.24
C LYS A 227 36.33 -128.83 -113.56
N LEU A 228 37.50 -128.46 -114.10
CA LEU A 228 38.30 -127.34 -113.58
C LEU A 228 37.62 -125.97 -113.83
N ARG A 229 36.85 -125.85 -114.91
CA ARG A 229 36.11 -124.62 -115.26
C ARG A 229 34.99 -124.33 -114.27
N GLU A 230 34.24 -125.36 -113.86
CA GLU A 230 33.19 -125.24 -112.83
C GLU A 230 33.76 -124.91 -111.44
N GLU A 231 34.94 -125.46 -111.10
CA GLU A 231 35.58 -125.20 -109.81
C GLU A 231 36.17 -123.78 -109.73
N GLN A 232 36.76 -123.26 -110.82
CA GLN A 232 37.16 -121.85 -110.90
C GLN A 232 35.98 -120.90 -110.77
N GLU A 233 34.81 -121.26 -111.32
CA GLU A 233 33.61 -120.43 -111.25
C GLU A 233 33.00 -120.39 -109.83
N ARG A 234 33.04 -121.52 -109.10
CA ARG A 234 32.70 -121.55 -107.66
C ARG A 234 33.63 -120.70 -106.81
N LEU A 235 34.94 -120.74 -107.06
CA LEU A 235 35.90 -119.90 -106.34
C LEU A 235 35.70 -118.40 -106.63
N ARG A 236 35.39 -118.06 -107.88
CA ARG A 236 35.07 -116.69 -108.29
C ARG A 236 33.82 -116.16 -107.58
N LEU A 237 32.76 -116.97 -107.50
CA LEU A 237 31.54 -116.60 -106.76
C LEU A 237 31.79 -116.45 -105.26
N ARG A 238 32.61 -117.32 -104.63
CA ARG A 238 32.96 -117.20 -103.21
C ARG A 238 33.80 -115.95 -102.92
N GLN A 239 34.69 -115.55 -103.83
CA GLN A 239 35.44 -114.30 -103.70
C GLN A 239 34.54 -113.06 -103.84
N ILE A 240 33.54 -113.10 -104.73
CA ILE A 240 32.55 -112.03 -104.87
C ILE A 240 31.73 -111.88 -103.58
N GLU A 241 31.29 -112.99 -102.97
CA GLU A 241 30.50 -112.95 -101.74
C GLU A 241 31.31 -112.43 -100.54
N LEU A 242 32.58 -112.84 -100.41
CA LEU A 242 33.48 -112.31 -99.38
C LEU A 242 33.78 -110.81 -99.57
N ALA A 243 33.90 -110.35 -100.83
CA ALA A 243 34.07 -108.93 -101.13
C ALA A 243 32.82 -108.11 -100.83
N ARG A 244 31.62 -108.71 -100.99
CA ARG A 244 30.35 -108.10 -100.61
C ARG A 244 30.24 -107.92 -99.09
N GLN A 245 30.52 -108.96 -98.31
CA GLN A 245 30.51 -108.88 -96.84
C GLN A 245 31.52 -107.87 -96.29
N ARG A 246 32.71 -107.77 -96.89
CA ARG A 246 33.70 -106.76 -96.50
C ARG A 246 33.20 -105.33 -96.71
N ARG A 247 32.56 -105.03 -97.85
CA ARG A 247 31.96 -103.71 -98.09
C ARG A 247 30.81 -103.40 -97.13
N GLU A 248 30.02 -104.40 -96.76
CA GLU A 248 28.90 -104.22 -95.84
C GLU A 248 29.39 -103.88 -94.41
N ILE A 249 30.44 -104.56 -93.94
CA ILE A 249 31.08 -104.24 -92.66
C ILE A 249 31.72 -102.85 -92.68
N GLU A 250 32.37 -102.48 -93.80
CA GLU A 250 33.02 -101.18 -93.96
C GLU A 250 31.99 -100.03 -93.98
N GLN A 251 30.88 -100.20 -94.71
CA GLN A 251 29.76 -99.24 -94.70
C GLN A 251 29.11 -99.11 -93.32
N GLU A 252 28.94 -100.21 -92.58
CA GLU A 252 28.40 -100.19 -91.22
C GLU A 252 29.34 -99.45 -90.24
N GLN A 253 30.65 -99.62 -90.38
CA GLN A 253 31.66 -98.90 -89.59
C GLN A 253 31.69 -97.41 -89.92
N GLU A 254 31.64 -97.04 -91.20
CA GLU A 254 31.53 -95.64 -91.61
C GLU A 254 30.25 -94.99 -91.09
N ARG A 255 29.10 -95.69 -91.14
CA ARG A 255 27.83 -95.19 -90.60
C ARG A 255 27.94 -94.91 -89.10
N ARG A 256 28.52 -95.82 -88.33
CA ARG A 256 28.75 -95.63 -86.88
C ARG A 256 29.70 -94.47 -86.59
N GLN A 257 30.75 -94.29 -87.38
CA GLN A 257 31.65 -93.15 -87.23
C GLN A 257 30.94 -91.83 -87.53
N ARG A 258 30.14 -91.75 -88.60
CA ARG A 258 29.33 -90.56 -88.91
C ARG A 258 28.30 -90.26 -87.82
N GLU A 259 27.62 -91.27 -87.29
CA GLU A 259 26.67 -91.10 -86.18
C GLU A 259 27.35 -90.62 -84.88
N LEU A 260 28.56 -91.11 -84.57
CA LEU A 260 29.34 -90.65 -83.42
C LEU A 260 29.79 -89.19 -83.61
N LEU A 261 30.26 -88.83 -84.81
CA LEU A 261 30.65 -87.47 -85.14
C LEU A 261 29.45 -86.52 -85.04
N GLU A 262 28.30 -86.91 -85.60
CA GLU A 262 27.07 -86.12 -85.56
C GLU A 262 26.55 -85.94 -84.12
N LYS A 263 26.66 -86.98 -83.27
CA LYS A 263 26.35 -86.88 -81.84
C LYS A 263 27.30 -85.93 -81.11
N GLN A 264 28.60 -85.96 -81.41
CA GLN A 264 29.56 -85.02 -80.83
C GLN A 264 29.26 -83.59 -81.27
N GLU A 265 29.02 -83.35 -82.56
CA GLU A 265 28.69 -82.02 -83.07
C GLU A 265 27.39 -81.46 -82.47
N LYS A 266 26.35 -82.29 -82.32
CA LYS A 266 25.10 -81.88 -81.65
C LYS A 266 25.35 -81.50 -80.19
N LEU A 267 26.13 -82.30 -79.46
CA LEU A 267 26.48 -82.01 -78.07
C LEU A 267 27.24 -80.69 -77.94
N THR A 268 28.21 -80.42 -78.83
CA THR A 268 28.97 -79.16 -78.83
C THR A 268 28.08 -77.96 -79.16
N ARG A 269 27.18 -78.08 -80.15
CA ARG A 269 26.23 -77.00 -80.46
C ARG A 269 25.28 -76.70 -79.31
N GLU A 270 24.85 -77.73 -78.59
CA GLU A 270 23.97 -77.57 -77.44
C GLU A 270 24.69 -76.94 -76.25
N GLN A 271 25.94 -77.34 -75.98
CA GLN A 271 26.81 -76.67 -75.00
C GLN A 271 27.01 -75.20 -75.35
N GLN A 272 27.34 -74.88 -76.60
CA GLN A 272 27.52 -73.50 -77.05
C GLN A 272 26.23 -72.67 -76.89
N ARG A 273 25.06 -73.28 -77.15
CA ARG A 273 23.77 -72.62 -76.96
C ARG A 273 23.49 -72.34 -75.47
N GLN A 274 23.76 -73.31 -74.59
CA GLN A 274 23.61 -73.13 -73.15
C GLN A 274 24.57 -72.07 -72.60
N GLU A 275 25.81 -72.04 -73.08
CA GLU A 275 26.80 -71.00 -72.73
C GLU A 275 26.34 -69.62 -73.18
N ASN A 276 25.86 -69.48 -74.42
CA ASN A 276 25.33 -68.21 -74.93
C ASN A 276 24.09 -67.75 -74.16
N GLU A 277 23.20 -68.68 -73.79
CA GLU A 277 22.03 -68.39 -72.97
C GLU A 277 22.41 -67.96 -71.54
N ALA A 278 23.36 -68.66 -70.92
CA ALA A 278 23.89 -68.32 -69.60
C ALA A 278 24.59 -66.95 -69.62
N ALA A 279 25.42 -66.67 -70.63
CA ALA A 279 26.07 -65.38 -70.82
C ALA A 279 25.06 -64.23 -70.94
N THR A 280 24.00 -64.43 -71.73
CA THR A 280 22.93 -63.43 -71.90
C THR A 280 22.17 -63.18 -70.58
N LYS A 281 21.91 -64.23 -69.79
CA LYS A 281 21.29 -64.12 -68.46
C LYS A 281 22.19 -63.36 -67.48
N ILE A 282 23.49 -63.65 -67.45
CA ILE A 282 24.46 -62.96 -66.58
C ILE A 282 24.57 -61.48 -66.97
N GLN A 283 24.70 -61.16 -68.26
CA GLN A 283 24.81 -59.78 -68.73
C GLN A 283 23.54 -58.97 -68.44
N SER A 284 22.36 -59.54 -68.68
CA SER A 284 21.08 -58.85 -68.39
C SER A 284 20.86 -58.67 -66.88
N ALA A 285 21.24 -59.64 -66.04
CA ALA A 285 21.21 -59.53 -64.58
C ALA A 285 22.17 -58.45 -64.07
N TYR A 286 23.39 -58.39 -64.62
CA TYR A 286 24.39 -57.38 -64.29
C TYR A 286 23.92 -55.97 -64.65
N ARG A 287 23.36 -55.77 -65.85
CA ARG A 287 22.77 -54.48 -66.26
C ARG A 287 21.65 -54.05 -65.32
N LYS A 288 20.75 -54.96 -64.93
CA LYS A 288 19.68 -54.68 -63.96
C LYS A 288 20.22 -54.32 -62.57
N TYR A 289 21.27 -55.02 -62.10
CA TYR A 289 21.93 -54.69 -60.83
C TYR A 289 22.55 -53.30 -60.87
N GLN A 290 23.30 -52.96 -61.93
CA GLN A 290 23.92 -51.65 -62.11
C GLN A 290 22.88 -50.51 -62.13
N ASN A 291 21.77 -50.69 -62.85
CA ASN A 291 20.68 -49.71 -62.87
C ASN A 291 20.04 -49.52 -61.49
N ARG A 292 19.79 -50.61 -60.75
CA ARG A 292 19.27 -50.54 -59.37
C ARG A 292 20.23 -49.86 -58.41
N ARG A 293 21.54 -50.09 -58.55
CA ARG A 293 22.56 -49.45 -57.74
C ARG A 293 22.58 -47.93 -57.99
N LYS A 294 22.66 -47.51 -59.25
CA LYS A 294 22.63 -46.09 -59.63
C LYS A 294 21.36 -45.39 -59.14
N LEU A 295 20.19 -46.04 -59.24
CA LEU A 295 18.93 -45.49 -58.76
C LEU A 295 18.93 -45.32 -57.23
N LYS A 296 19.43 -46.31 -56.47
CA LYS A 296 19.57 -46.21 -55.02
C LYS A 296 20.53 -45.12 -54.60
N GLU A 297 21.67 -44.96 -55.29
CA GLU A 297 22.61 -43.87 -55.06
C GLU A 297 21.95 -42.51 -55.33
N LYS A 298 21.23 -42.36 -56.45
CA LYS A 298 20.49 -41.13 -56.78
C LYS A 298 19.42 -40.80 -55.73
N GLN A 299 18.67 -41.79 -55.25
CA GLN A 299 17.69 -41.60 -54.18
C GLN A 299 18.33 -41.17 -52.86
N LYS A 300 19.46 -41.77 -52.48
CA LYS A 300 20.22 -41.34 -51.29
C LYS A 300 20.72 -39.90 -51.42
N HIS A 301 21.24 -39.52 -52.59
CA HIS A 301 21.68 -38.14 -52.83
C HIS A 301 20.51 -37.15 -52.81
N GLN A 302 19.36 -37.52 -53.38
CA GLN A 302 18.17 -36.68 -53.33
C GLN A 302 17.66 -36.50 -51.89
N GLN A 303 17.63 -37.58 -51.11
CA GLN A 303 17.21 -37.53 -49.72
C GLN A 303 18.18 -36.67 -48.88
N ALA A 304 19.49 -36.86 -49.06
CA ALA A 304 20.52 -36.04 -48.41
C ALA A 304 20.40 -34.55 -48.81
N ALA A 305 20.12 -34.25 -50.08
CA ALA A 305 19.91 -32.87 -50.54
C ALA A 305 18.67 -32.24 -49.87
N ASN A 306 17.56 -32.97 -49.80
CA ASN A 306 16.34 -32.49 -49.14
C ASN A 306 16.54 -32.30 -47.62
N ASP A 307 17.29 -33.18 -46.96
CA ASP A 307 17.62 -33.06 -45.54
C ASP A 307 18.54 -31.86 -45.27
N ILE A 308 19.52 -31.61 -46.14
CA ILE A 308 20.38 -30.41 -46.06
C ILE A 308 19.55 -29.15 -46.23
N GLU A 309 18.64 -29.11 -47.19
CA GLU A 309 17.75 -27.96 -47.42
C GLU A 309 16.83 -27.70 -46.20
N ARG A 310 16.27 -28.77 -45.60
CA ARG A 310 15.48 -28.66 -44.36
C ARG A 310 16.30 -28.07 -43.22
N LEU A 311 17.50 -28.61 -42.98
CA LEU A 311 18.39 -28.13 -41.91
C LEU A 311 18.82 -26.68 -42.14
N GLN A 312 19.10 -26.29 -43.38
CA GLN A 312 19.43 -24.89 -43.71
C GLN A 312 18.25 -23.95 -43.44
N LYS A 313 17.02 -24.38 -43.75
CA LYS A 313 15.81 -23.59 -43.46
C LYS A 313 15.58 -23.44 -41.96
N GLU A 314 15.72 -24.52 -41.20
CA GLU A 314 15.62 -24.49 -39.74
C GLU A 314 16.69 -23.58 -39.10
N ALA A 315 17.94 -23.64 -39.60
CA ALA A 315 19.02 -22.77 -39.14
C ALA A 315 18.74 -21.29 -39.43
N ARG A 316 18.20 -20.95 -40.60
CA ARG A 316 17.80 -19.57 -40.94
C ARG A 316 16.67 -19.05 -40.06
N GLU A 317 15.65 -19.87 -39.79
CA GLU A 317 14.55 -19.50 -38.88
C GLU A 317 15.04 -19.31 -37.44
N LEU A 318 15.95 -20.15 -36.96
CA LEU A 318 16.54 -20.01 -35.64
C LEU A 318 17.39 -18.72 -35.52
N ALA A 319 18.17 -18.41 -36.56
CA ALA A 319 18.92 -17.15 -36.64
C ALA A 319 17.98 -15.93 -36.61
N ARG A 320 16.87 -15.98 -37.35
CA ARG A 320 15.85 -14.91 -37.33
C ARG A 320 15.25 -14.71 -35.95
N ARG A 321 14.82 -15.79 -35.29
CA ARG A 321 14.25 -15.72 -33.92
C ARG A 321 15.25 -15.18 -32.91
N ASN A 322 16.53 -15.52 -33.04
CA ASN A 322 17.56 -14.99 -32.15
C ASN A 322 17.77 -13.49 -32.37
N ALA A 323 17.82 -13.02 -33.61
CA ALA A 323 17.92 -11.59 -33.92
C ALA A 323 16.70 -10.79 -33.42
N GLU A 324 15.49 -11.34 -33.55
CA GLU A 324 14.27 -10.73 -33.01
C GLU A 324 14.32 -10.63 -31.46
N LYS A 325 14.85 -11.64 -30.79
CA LYS A 325 15.04 -11.62 -29.33
C LYS A 325 16.09 -10.60 -28.89
N GLU A 326 17.24 -10.56 -29.56
CA GLU A 326 18.31 -9.60 -29.28
C GLU A 326 17.80 -8.16 -29.42
N HIS A 327 17.04 -7.87 -30.48
CA HIS A 327 16.44 -6.55 -30.68
C HIS A 327 15.41 -6.20 -29.60
N ALA A 328 14.57 -7.16 -29.19
CA ALA A 328 13.61 -6.96 -28.12
C ALA A 328 14.29 -6.74 -26.75
N GLU A 329 15.38 -7.45 -26.47
CA GLU A 329 16.20 -7.27 -25.27
C GLU A 329 16.89 -5.90 -25.25
N GLU A 330 17.37 -5.41 -26.39
CA GLU A 330 17.98 -4.07 -26.52
C GLU A 330 16.97 -2.94 -26.27
N ILE A 331 15.75 -3.05 -26.83
CA ILE A 331 14.66 -2.08 -26.57
C ILE A 331 14.32 -2.07 -25.08
N ASN A 332 14.17 -3.26 -24.47
CA ASN A 332 13.87 -3.37 -23.05
C ASN A 332 15.00 -2.80 -22.19
N ALA A 333 16.27 -3.05 -22.54
CA ALA A 333 17.41 -2.48 -21.85
C ALA A 333 17.41 -0.94 -21.89
N HIS A 334 17.08 -0.33 -23.04
CA HIS A 334 16.97 1.12 -23.17
C HIS A 334 15.87 1.69 -22.28
N ASP A 335 14.71 1.05 -22.24
CA ASP A 335 13.59 1.51 -21.40
C ASP A 335 13.88 1.33 -19.90
N VAL A 336 14.58 0.26 -19.51
CA VAL A 336 15.08 0.08 -18.13
C VAL A 336 16.04 1.21 -17.74
N VAL A 337 16.97 1.60 -18.63
CA VAL A 337 17.90 2.71 -18.38
C VAL A 337 17.15 4.05 -18.25
N LYS A 338 16.18 4.33 -19.14
CA LYS A 338 15.34 5.53 -19.02
C LYS A 338 14.57 5.58 -17.71
N LEU A 339 13.97 4.45 -17.30
CA LEU A 339 13.23 4.34 -16.04
C LEU A 339 14.16 4.55 -14.84
N ALA A 340 15.38 3.99 -14.89
CA ALA A 340 16.38 4.19 -13.84
C ALA A 340 16.79 5.67 -13.70
N ASN A 341 17.02 6.36 -14.82
CA ASN A 341 17.34 7.79 -14.82
C ASN A 341 16.18 8.62 -14.26
N HIS A 342 14.95 8.33 -14.67
CA HIS A 342 13.77 9.02 -14.15
C HIS A 342 13.58 8.79 -12.64
N LEU A 343 13.83 7.56 -12.17
CA LEU A 343 13.79 7.23 -10.75
C LEU A 343 14.84 8.03 -9.96
N GLU A 344 16.03 8.21 -10.52
CA GLU A 344 17.10 9.00 -9.91
C GLU A 344 16.76 10.49 -9.83
N GLU A 345 16.15 11.05 -10.89
CA GLU A 345 15.62 12.42 -10.85
C GLU A 345 14.52 12.60 -9.80
N LEU A 346 13.60 11.64 -9.69
CA LEU A 346 12.55 11.66 -8.67
C LEU A 346 13.13 11.58 -7.25
N LYS A 347 14.17 10.78 -7.03
CA LYS A 347 14.89 10.74 -5.75
C LYS A 347 15.51 12.09 -5.42
N LYS A 348 16.19 12.74 -6.39
CA LYS A 348 16.77 14.08 -6.21
C LYS A 348 15.71 15.14 -5.88
N LYS A 349 14.59 15.13 -6.60
CA LYS A 349 13.44 16.02 -6.33
C LYS A 349 12.89 15.79 -4.93
N ARG A 350 12.70 14.53 -4.53
CA ARG A 350 12.24 14.16 -3.19
C ARG A 350 13.20 14.69 -2.11
N THR A 351 14.51 14.47 -2.27
CA THR A 351 15.49 14.94 -1.28
C THR A 351 15.50 16.47 -1.16
N ALA A 352 15.36 17.21 -2.26
CA ALA A 352 15.29 18.66 -2.24
C ALA A 352 14.01 19.19 -1.57
N LEU A 353 12.88 18.50 -1.78
CA LEU A 353 11.64 18.82 -1.08
C LEU A 353 11.73 18.53 0.43
N GLU A 354 12.37 17.43 0.81
CA GLU A 354 12.55 17.10 2.23
C GLU A 354 13.46 18.11 2.94
N THR A 355 14.57 18.54 2.31
CA THR A 355 15.43 19.59 2.91
C THR A 355 14.71 20.92 3.05
N THR A 356 13.86 21.28 2.08
CA THR A 356 13.02 22.48 2.15
C THR A 356 12.00 22.36 3.28
N ARG A 357 11.33 21.21 3.39
CA ARG A 357 10.38 20.91 4.48
C ARG A 357 11.04 21.00 5.84
N GLU A 358 12.21 20.40 6.02
CA GLU A 358 12.99 20.48 7.26
C GLU A 358 13.35 21.93 7.62
N THR A 359 13.72 22.74 6.62
CA THR A 359 14.02 24.17 6.83
C THR A 359 12.81 24.94 7.32
N ILE A 360 11.64 24.72 6.71
CA ILE A 360 10.38 25.35 7.12
C ILE A 360 10.00 24.92 8.54
N ILE A 361 10.16 23.63 8.89
CA ILE A 361 9.89 23.13 10.24
C ILE A 361 10.81 23.79 11.27
N ARG A 362 12.11 23.94 10.97
CA ARG A 362 13.06 24.65 11.85
C ARG A 362 12.66 26.12 12.03
N GLN A 363 12.28 26.81 10.96
CA GLN A 363 11.80 28.20 11.03
C GLN A 363 10.52 28.30 11.87
N MET A 364 9.57 27.39 11.69
CA MET A 364 8.34 27.34 12.48
C MET A 364 8.65 27.13 13.97
N GLN A 365 9.54 26.22 14.31
CA GLN A 365 9.95 25.97 15.70
C GLN A 365 10.62 27.21 16.31
N GLN A 366 11.52 27.85 15.56
CA GLN A 366 12.17 29.09 16.01
C GLN A 366 11.15 30.20 16.29
N LEU A 367 10.15 30.40 15.42
CA LEU A 367 9.07 31.36 15.66
C LEU A 367 8.22 30.98 16.87
N HIS A 368 7.93 29.69 17.05
CA HIS A 368 7.18 29.21 18.19
C HIS A 368 7.91 29.50 19.51
N ASP A 369 9.22 29.24 19.55
CA ASP A 369 10.07 29.52 20.71
C ASP A 369 10.14 31.02 21.00
N GLN A 370 10.27 31.85 19.95
CA GLN A 370 10.24 33.32 20.08
C GLN A 370 8.92 33.82 20.66
N ILE A 371 7.78 33.30 20.19
CA ILE A 371 6.46 33.62 20.76
C ILE A 371 6.39 33.18 22.23
N GLY A 372 6.95 32.01 22.56
CA GLY A 372 7.05 31.52 23.93
C GLY A 372 7.80 32.48 24.85
N VAL A 373 8.95 32.98 24.40
CA VAL A 373 9.76 33.98 25.11
C VAL A 373 9.00 35.29 25.28
N HIS A 374 8.43 35.83 24.20
CA HIS A 374 7.66 37.09 24.24
C HIS A 374 6.47 36.99 25.21
N ARG A 375 5.73 35.88 25.20
CA ARG A 375 4.63 35.66 26.15
C ARG A 375 5.12 35.61 27.59
N LYS A 376 6.32 35.08 27.84
CA LYS A 376 6.93 35.04 29.18
C LYS A 376 7.29 36.45 29.65
N GLU A 377 7.92 37.25 28.79
CA GLU A 377 8.27 38.64 29.08
C GLU A 377 7.02 39.49 29.39
N GLU A 378 5.98 39.39 28.56
CA GLU A 378 4.70 40.07 28.80
C GLU A 378 4.04 39.66 30.12
N ARG A 379 4.09 38.36 30.49
CA ARG A 379 3.60 37.90 31.80
C ARG A 379 4.37 38.53 32.95
N GLU A 380 5.68 38.66 32.86
CA GLU A 380 6.50 39.28 33.91
C GLU A 380 6.25 40.80 33.98
N LEU A 381 6.15 41.49 32.84
CA LEU A 381 5.78 42.90 32.79
C LEU A 381 4.40 43.14 33.40
N TRP A 382 3.42 42.30 33.06
CA TRP A 382 2.09 42.37 33.65
C TRP A 382 2.12 42.16 35.16
N LYS A 383 2.85 41.14 35.66
CA LYS A 383 3.02 40.89 37.10
C LYS A 383 3.60 42.11 37.82
N GLN A 384 4.64 42.73 37.24
CA GLN A 384 5.26 43.93 37.80
C GLN A 384 4.27 45.10 37.86
N ARG A 385 3.56 45.38 36.76
CA ARG A 385 2.53 46.44 36.70
C ARG A 385 1.40 46.20 37.69
N TYR A 386 0.91 44.96 37.77
CA TYR A 386 -0.13 44.57 38.73
C TYR A 386 0.31 44.81 40.17
N GLN A 387 1.54 44.42 40.54
CA GLN A 387 2.05 44.67 41.89
C GLN A 387 2.20 46.15 42.22
N LEU A 388 2.70 46.95 41.26
CA LEU A 388 2.80 48.39 41.43
C LEU A 388 1.43 49.04 41.62
N GLU A 389 0.46 48.66 40.80
CA GLU A 389 -0.89 49.20 40.87
C GLU A 389 -1.61 48.76 42.15
N LYS A 390 -1.46 47.48 42.55
CA LYS A 390 -1.97 46.95 43.82
C LYS A 390 -1.43 47.73 45.04
N LYS A 391 -0.17 48.16 45.01
CA LYS A 391 0.40 48.99 46.08
C LYS A 391 -0.24 50.39 46.12
N LYS A 392 -0.55 50.99 44.96
CA LYS A 392 -1.24 52.29 44.89
C LYS A 392 -2.68 52.21 45.39
N THR A 393 -3.42 51.17 44.98
CA THR A 393 -4.84 51.02 45.36
C THR A 393 -4.99 50.77 46.85
N ALA A 394 -4.10 49.98 47.48
CA ALA A 394 -4.11 49.78 48.93
C ALA A 394 -3.98 51.10 49.71
N ALA A 395 -3.12 52.02 49.27
CA ALA A 395 -2.98 53.34 49.89
C ALA A 395 -4.23 54.22 49.72
N LEU A 396 -4.94 54.08 48.58
CA LEU A 396 -6.19 54.80 48.33
C LEU A 396 -7.35 54.24 49.17
N GLU A 397 -7.45 52.91 49.32
CA GLU A 397 -8.45 52.27 50.17
C GLU A 397 -8.31 52.69 51.64
N GLU A 398 -7.07 52.77 52.15
CA GLU A 398 -6.81 53.23 53.51
C GLU A 398 -7.16 54.72 53.70
N ARG A 399 -6.85 55.56 52.70
CA ARG A 399 -7.26 56.97 52.72
C ARG A 399 -8.79 57.12 52.66
N GLY A 400 -9.48 56.27 51.91
CA GLY A 400 -10.94 56.23 51.87
C GLY A 400 -11.55 55.85 53.22
N ARG A 401 -11.01 54.81 53.86
CA ARG A 401 -11.43 54.38 55.22
C ARG A 401 -11.25 55.46 56.27
N THR A 402 -10.09 56.10 56.31
CA THR A 402 -9.81 57.19 57.26
C THR A 402 -10.74 58.38 57.04
N SER A 403 -11.00 58.76 55.78
CA SER A 403 -11.97 59.81 55.46
C SER A 403 -13.40 59.46 55.89
N LEU A 404 -13.83 58.22 55.70
CA LEU A 404 -15.14 57.73 56.14
C LEU A 404 -15.27 57.75 57.66
N ASN A 405 -14.24 57.31 58.38
CA ASN A 405 -14.22 57.35 59.85
C ASN A 405 -14.31 58.80 60.37
N ASN A 406 -13.50 59.71 59.81
CA ASN A 406 -13.55 61.12 60.16
C ASN A 406 -14.94 61.72 59.92
N GLN A 407 -15.60 61.36 58.81
CA GLN A 407 -16.96 61.81 58.51
C GLN A 407 -17.97 61.27 59.54
N SER A 408 -17.84 60.01 59.95
CA SER A 408 -18.67 59.40 60.99
C SER A 408 -18.48 60.08 62.35
N ASP A 409 -17.24 60.40 62.72
CA ASP A 409 -16.91 61.10 63.96
C ASP A 409 -17.51 62.51 63.96
N LEU A 410 -17.39 63.23 62.84
CA LEU A 410 -17.95 64.56 62.68
C LEU A 410 -19.49 64.54 62.76
N ASN A 411 -20.13 63.55 62.14
CA ASN A 411 -21.58 63.35 62.24
C ASN A 411 -22.02 63.06 63.68
N THR A 412 -21.24 62.26 64.42
CA THR A 412 -21.51 61.96 65.83
C THR A 412 -21.40 63.23 66.69
N GLN A 413 -20.36 64.04 66.47
CA GLN A 413 -20.19 65.33 67.16
C GLN A 413 -21.33 66.30 66.85
N LEU A 414 -21.75 66.37 65.58
CA LEU A 414 -22.88 67.20 65.17
C LEU A 414 -24.17 66.76 65.88
N GLU A 415 -24.43 65.46 65.98
CA GLU A 415 -25.62 64.95 66.66
C GLU A 415 -25.59 65.25 68.16
N GLN A 416 -24.43 65.08 68.80
CA GLN A 416 -24.24 65.49 70.20
C GLN A 416 -24.47 67.00 70.38
N ALA A 417 -23.97 67.84 69.47
CA ALA A 417 -24.19 69.28 69.52
C ALA A 417 -25.67 69.66 69.37
N LYS A 418 -26.41 68.99 68.48
CA LYS A 418 -27.87 69.17 68.34
C LYS A 418 -28.61 68.80 69.62
N ILE A 419 -28.26 67.67 70.26
CA ILE A 419 -28.89 67.25 71.52
C ILE A 419 -28.63 68.30 72.62
N ARG A 420 -27.38 68.78 72.74
CA ARG A 420 -27.03 69.84 73.71
C ARG A 420 -27.83 71.12 73.46
N LEU A 421 -27.93 71.54 72.19
CA LEU A 421 -28.70 72.71 71.80
C LEU A 421 -30.18 72.54 72.16
N ASN A 422 -30.78 71.39 71.84
CA ASN A 422 -32.18 71.10 72.16
C ASN A 422 -32.45 71.15 73.68
N ASN A 423 -31.55 70.57 74.48
CA ASN A 423 -31.66 70.62 75.93
C ASN A 423 -31.57 72.07 76.46
N SER A 424 -30.64 72.86 75.92
CA SER A 424 -30.51 74.28 76.25
C SER A 424 -31.78 75.07 75.88
N THR A 425 -32.36 74.82 74.72
CA THR A 425 -33.62 75.48 74.31
C THR A 425 -34.79 75.11 75.21
N LYS A 426 -34.88 73.85 75.67
CA LYS A 426 -35.93 73.43 76.62
C LYS A 426 -35.78 74.12 77.97
N LEU A 427 -34.55 74.20 78.50
CA LEU A 427 -34.27 74.92 79.75
C LEU A 427 -34.61 76.41 79.63
N ARG A 428 -34.28 77.02 78.48
CA ARG A 428 -34.66 78.41 78.20
C ARG A 428 -36.17 78.60 78.15
N GLN A 429 -36.91 77.72 77.46
CA GLN A 429 -38.38 77.78 77.41
C GLN A 429 -39.00 77.63 78.80
N GLN A 430 -38.45 76.75 79.65
CA GLN A 430 -38.88 76.61 81.03
C GLN A 430 -38.66 77.92 81.82
N ALA A 431 -37.47 78.51 81.72
CA ALA A 431 -37.17 79.78 82.38
C ALA A 431 -38.08 80.92 81.88
N GLU A 432 -38.36 80.98 80.58
CA GLU A 432 -39.30 81.95 80.00
C GLU A 432 -40.72 81.78 80.55
N TYR A 433 -41.18 80.53 80.71
CA TYR A 433 -42.47 80.22 81.32
C TYR A 433 -42.52 80.65 82.79
N GLU A 434 -41.49 80.33 83.58
CA GLU A 434 -41.37 80.75 84.99
C GLU A 434 -41.35 82.28 85.12
N CYS A 435 -40.59 82.99 84.29
CA CYS A 435 -40.59 84.45 84.25
C CYS A 435 -41.96 85.04 83.90
N GLN A 436 -42.70 84.42 82.97
CA GLN A 436 -44.06 84.85 82.63
C GLN A 436 -45.04 84.62 83.80
N ALA A 437 -44.96 83.48 84.47
CA ALA A 437 -45.78 83.18 85.64
C ALA A 437 -45.53 84.19 86.78
N LEU A 438 -44.26 84.47 87.09
CA LEU A 438 -43.89 85.50 88.09
C LEU A 438 -44.38 86.89 87.69
N LYS A 439 -44.34 87.24 86.40
CA LYS A 439 -44.86 88.51 85.91
C LYS A 439 -46.37 88.62 86.09
N GLN A 440 -47.13 87.56 85.80
CA GLN A 440 -48.57 87.51 86.05
C GLN A 440 -48.89 87.64 87.55
N GLU A 441 -48.12 86.96 88.41
CA GLU A 441 -48.27 87.07 89.86
C GLU A 441 -48.02 88.51 90.36
N LEU A 442 -46.98 89.18 89.85
CA LEU A 442 -46.71 90.59 90.12
C LEU A 442 -47.86 91.50 89.68
N ASP A 443 -48.42 91.28 88.49
CA ASP A 443 -49.55 92.08 87.98
C ASP A 443 -50.83 91.84 88.80
N ASN A 444 -51.05 90.61 89.28
CA ASN A 444 -52.13 90.29 90.22
C ASN A 444 -51.93 91.00 91.57
N MET A 445 -50.72 90.97 92.12
CA MET A 445 -50.39 91.69 93.35
C MET A 445 -50.56 93.21 93.20
N ARG A 446 -50.14 93.78 92.07
CA ARG A 446 -50.36 95.20 91.74
C ARG A 446 -51.84 95.53 91.69
N SER A 447 -52.65 94.70 91.04
CA SER A 447 -54.10 94.87 90.97
C SER A 447 -54.75 94.82 92.36
N ASN A 448 -54.31 93.87 93.21
CA ASN A 448 -54.76 93.78 94.60
C ASN A 448 -54.33 95.00 95.43
N MET A 449 -53.09 95.49 95.30
CA MET A 449 -52.65 96.72 95.96
C MET A 449 -53.47 97.93 95.52
N ASN A 450 -53.75 98.08 94.23
CA ASN A 450 -54.60 99.16 93.72
C ASN A 450 -56.02 99.07 94.28
N ASN A 451 -56.58 97.86 94.41
CA ASN A 451 -57.87 97.64 95.06
C ASN A 451 -57.83 98.04 96.55
N LEU A 452 -56.77 97.65 97.29
CA LEU A 452 -56.57 98.04 98.69
C LEU A 452 -56.38 99.56 98.85
N GLN A 453 -55.64 100.21 97.95
CA GLN A 453 -55.50 101.66 97.90
C GLN A 453 -56.82 102.36 97.60
N ASN A 454 -57.65 101.81 96.72
CA ASN A 454 -59.00 102.32 96.45
C ASN A 454 -59.91 102.17 97.68
N LEU A 455 -59.78 101.09 98.46
CA LEU A 455 -60.48 100.95 99.76
C LEU A 455 -59.98 101.97 100.80
N GLN A 456 -58.68 102.26 100.84
CA GLN A 456 -58.12 103.28 101.74
C GLN A 456 -58.43 104.71 101.31
N SER A 457 -58.60 104.96 100.01
CA SER A 457 -58.94 106.28 99.45
C SER A 457 -60.42 106.69 99.66
N SER A 458 -61.26 105.82 100.23
CA SER A 458 -62.62 106.14 100.70
C SER A 458 -62.65 106.89 102.05
N LYS A 459 -61.49 107.18 102.66
CA LYS A 459 -61.35 108.18 103.74
C LYS A 459 -60.36 109.24 103.29
N GLN A 460 -60.87 110.38 102.85
CA GLN A 460 -60.13 111.57 102.44
C GLN A 460 -60.71 112.77 103.20
N PRO A 461 -60.03 113.93 103.28
CA PRO A 461 -58.58 114.17 103.36
C PRO A 461 -58.23 115.41 104.22
N ILE A 462 -56.95 115.85 104.21
CA ILE A 462 -56.51 117.22 103.82
C ILE A 462 -54.98 117.36 103.98
N PRO A 463 -54.31 118.22 103.17
CA PRO A 463 -52.91 118.08 102.74
C PRO A 463 -51.95 119.14 103.33
N SER A 464 -50.65 118.98 103.13
CA SER A 464 -49.62 120.05 103.01
C SER A 464 -48.26 119.38 102.72
N GLN A 465 -47.71 119.58 101.53
CA GLN A 465 -46.69 120.56 101.16
C GLN A 465 -45.24 120.12 101.42
N ASP A 466 -44.44 120.51 100.43
CA ASP A 466 -43.03 120.86 100.51
C ASP A 466 -41.93 119.78 100.33
N LYS A 467 -41.23 119.99 99.20
CA LYS A 467 -39.78 120.25 99.09
C LYS A 467 -38.81 119.10 98.80
N GLN A 468 -38.02 119.41 97.76
CA GLN A 468 -36.58 119.20 97.60
C GLN A 468 -36.14 117.79 97.15
N HIS A 469 -35.69 117.68 95.91
CA HIS A 469 -34.27 117.72 95.49
C HIS A 469 -33.46 116.53 96.01
N ILE A 470 -32.96 115.70 95.08
CA ILE A 470 -31.53 115.40 94.89
C ILE A 470 -31.41 114.42 93.69
N ILE A 471 -30.65 114.85 92.68
CA ILE A 471 -30.08 114.04 91.59
C ILE A 471 -28.69 113.61 92.10
N PRO A 472 -28.27 112.33 91.98
CA PRO A 472 -27.24 112.03 90.97
C PRO A 472 -27.21 110.56 90.52
N ILE A 473 -27.27 110.27 89.23
CA ILE A 473 -26.77 108.99 88.69
C ILE A 473 -26.26 109.23 87.26
N THR A 474 -24.98 108.95 87.01
CA THR A 474 -24.52 107.83 86.16
C THR A 474 -23.01 107.93 85.93
N LEU A 475 -22.26 107.01 86.55
CA LEU A 475 -20.94 106.58 86.08
C LEU A 475 -21.17 105.36 85.20
N ASP A 476 -20.93 105.52 83.91
CA ASP A 476 -21.03 104.47 82.90
C ASP A 476 -19.62 103.87 82.73
N ILE A 477 -19.45 102.60 83.12
CA ILE A 477 -18.24 101.83 82.83
C ILE A 477 -18.61 100.80 81.78
N THR A 478 -18.24 101.11 80.54
CA THR A 478 -18.12 100.16 79.44
C THR A 478 -17.15 99.04 79.80
N LEU A 479 -17.64 97.80 79.77
CA LEU A 479 -16.81 96.60 79.64
C LEU A 479 -17.36 95.76 78.49
N GLN A 480 -16.56 95.69 77.43
CA GLN A 480 -16.66 94.72 76.34
C GLN A 480 -16.59 93.30 76.90
N TYR A 481 -17.43 92.41 76.39
CA TYR A 481 -17.02 91.15 75.77
C TYR A 481 -18.13 90.62 74.87
#